data_AF-A0A654BRY5-F1
#
_entry.id   AF-A0A654BRY5-F1
#
_cell.length_a   1.000
_cell.length_b   1.000
_cell.length_c   1.000
_cell.angle_alpha   90.00
_cell.angle_beta   90.00
_cell.angle_gamma   90.00
#
_symmetry.space_group_name_H-M   'P 1'
#
loop_
_entity.id
_entity.type
_entity.pdbx_description
1 polymer ?
#
loop_
_entity_poly.entity_id
_entity_poly.type
_entity_poly.pdbx_seq_one_letter_code
_entity_poly.pdbx_strand_id
1 'polypeptide(L)' 'MKLPPWERVAAAAREVQAASAGLEERFNASTDAAAPPLPLARLTAAIAELQAARDALDALLARKSMH' A
#
# COMPACT_ATOMS: atom_id res chain seq x y z
N MET A 1 -0.65 -13.73 15.18
CA MET A 1 -1.28 -14.49 14.07
C MET A 1 -0.97 -13.78 12.77
N LYS A 2 -0.49 -14.48 11.75
CA LYS A 2 -0.27 -13.92 10.40
C LYS A 2 -1.64 -13.80 9.73
N LEU A 3 -2.00 -12.61 9.21
CA LEU A 3 -3.24 -12.43 8.45
C LEU A 3 -3.24 -13.34 7.21
N PRO A 4 -4.39 -13.88 6.80
CA PRO A 4 -4.50 -14.57 5.52
C PRO A 4 -4.22 -13.60 4.35
N PRO A 5 -3.75 -14.10 3.19
CA PRO A 5 -3.23 -13.24 2.13
C PRO A 5 -4.22 -12.18 1.61
N TRP A 6 -5.52 -12.50 1.53
CA TRP A 6 -6.55 -11.55 1.12
C TRP A 6 -6.79 -10.43 2.15
N GLU A 7 -6.74 -10.74 3.45
CA GLU A 7 -6.84 -9.71 4.51
C GLU A 7 -5.58 -8.84 4.53
N ARG A 8 -4.42 -9.42 4.23
CA ARG A 8 -3.18 -8.66 4.07
C ARG A 8 -3.25 -7.70 2.88
N VAL A 9 -3.82 -8.12 1.75
CA VAL A 9 -4.07 -7.23 0.59
C VAL A 9 -5.02 -6.10 0.96
N ALA A 10 -6.13 -6.39 1.64
CA ALA A 10 -7.09 -5.37 2.06
C ALA A 10 -6.49 -4.37 3.05
N ALA A 11 -5.65 -4.83 3.97
CA ALA A 11 -4.93 -3.95 4.91
C ALA A 11 -3.92 -3.05 4.18
N ALA A 12 -3.10 -3.61 3.29
CA ALA A 12 -2.13 -2.83 2.53
C ALA A 12 -2.79 -1.81 1.59
N ALA A 13 -3.95 -2.15 1.01
CA ALA A 13 -4.72 -1.22 0.17
C ALA A 13 -5.23 -0.01 0.98
N ARG A 14 -5.67 -0.23 2.23
CA ARG A 14 -6.08 0.86 3.13
C ARG A 14 -4.90 1.78 3.49
N GLU A 15 -3.72 1.22 3.71
CA GLU A 15 -2.51 2.02 3.97
C GLU A 15 -2.10 2.86 2.77
N VAL A 16 -2.19 2.32 1.54
CA VAL A 16 -1.97 3.11 0.31
C VAL A 16 -2.97 4.24 0.21
N GLN A 17 -4.26 3.97 0.45
CA GLN A 17 -5.29 4.99 0.43
C GLN A 17 -5.03 6.11 1.45
N ALA A 18 -4.68 5.75 2.68
CA ALA A 18 -4.37 6.72 3.74
C ALA A 18 -3.11 7.55 3.42
N ALA A 19 -2.07 6.92 2.88
CA ALA A 19 -0.84 7.61 2.48
C ALA A 19 -1.07 8.59 1.32
N SER A 20 -1.88 8.19 0.33
CA SER A 20 -2.29 9.06 -0.79
C SER A 20 -3.12 10.26 -0.31
N ALA A 21 -4.11 10.03 0.56
CA ALA A 21 -4.93 11.11 1.11
C ALA A 21 -4.09 12.14 1.88
N GLY A 22 -3.17 11.68 2.74
CA GLY A 22 -2.25 12.57 3.46
C GLY A 22 -1.28 13.32 2.55
N LEU A 23 -0.90 12.73 1.41
CA LEU A 23 -0.09 13.40 0.39
C LEU A 23 -0.88 14.50 -0.33
N GLU A 24 -2.12 14.21 -0.73
CA GLU A 24 -3.03 15.17 -1.38
C GLU A 24 -3.35 16.36 -0.47
N GLU A 25 -3.70 16.10 0.80
CA GLU A 25 -3.91 17.15 1.81
C GLU A 25 -2.69 18.05 1.94
N ARG A 26 -1.47 17.48 1.95
CA ARG A 26 -0.24 18.25 2.06
C ARG A 26 0.04 19.12 0.84
N PHE A 27 -0.20 18.60 -0.37
CA PHE A 27 -0.08 19.38 -1.60
C PHE A 27 -1.12 20.51 -1.63
N ASN A 28 -2.36 20.25 -1.24
CA ASN A 28 -3.43 21.25 -1.21
C ASN A 28 -3.23 22.32 -0.12
N ALA A 29 -2.57 21.99 0.99
CA ALA A 29 -2.28 22.91 2.08
C ALA A 29 -1.03 23.79 1.85
N SER A 30 -0.22 23.52 0.83
CA SER A 30 1.07 24.19 0.62
C SER A 30 1.06 24.98 -0.68
N THR A 31 0.85 26.29 -0.62
CA THR A 31 0.96 27.17 -1.79
C THR A 31 2.41 27.41 -2.23
N ASP A 32 3.42 27.05 -1.42
CA ASP A 32 4.81 27.50 -1.68
C ASP A 32 5.92 26.58 -1.12
N ALA A 33 5.68 25.29 -0.91
CA ALA A 33 6.75 24.39 -0.47
C ALA A 33 6.60 23.00 -1.11
N ALA A 34 7.67 22.55 -1.79
CA ALA A 34 7.80 21.20 -2.30
C ALA A 34 7.32 20.19 -1.24
N ALA A 35 6.52 19.20 -1.67
CA ALA A 35 6.06 18.15 -0.79
C ALA A 35 7.27 17.54 -0.05
N PRO A 36 7.25 17.45 1.29
CA PRO A 36 8.38 16.91 2.00
C PRO A 36 8.65 15.47 1.55
N PRO A 37 9.91 15.02 1.54
CA PRO A 37 10.28 13.68 1.09
C PRO A 37 9.62 12.55 1.90
N LEU A 38 9.13 12.86 3.11
CA LEU A 38 8.55 11.87 4.04
C LEU A 38 7.16 11.33 3.61
N PRO A 39 6.15 12.16 3.27
CA PRO A 39 4.90 11.68 2.68
C PRO A 39 5.08 10.79 1.44
N LEU A 40 6.00 11.16 0.55
CA LEU A 40 6.30 10.36 -0.65
C LEU A 40 6.93 9.01 -0.27
N ALA A 41 7.91 9.00 0.64
CA ALA A 41 8.51 7.77 1.12
C ALA A 41 7.47 6.84 1.79
N ARG A 42 6.51 7.40 2.54
CA ARG A 42 5.41 6.63 3.14
C ARG A 42 4.51 6.01 2.08
N LEU A 43 4.15 6.75 1.03
CA LEU A 43 3.37 6.21 -0.08
C LEU A 43 4.13 5.09 -0.80
N THR A 44 5.41 5.28 -1.09
CA THR A 44 6.26 4.26 -1.71
C THR A 44 6.30 2.97 -0.88
N ALA A 45 6.48 3.09 0.44
CA ALA A 45 6.47 1.94 1.34
C ALA A 45 5.12 1.21 1.35
N ALA A 46 4.00 1.94 1.38
CA ALA A 46 2.67 1.35 1.35
C ALA A 46 2.39 0.60 0.02
N ILE A 47 2.84 1.16 -1.11
CA ILE A 47 2.72 0.52 -2.43
C ILE A 47 3.52 -0.79 -2.48
N ALA A 48 4.76 -0.78 -1.97
CA ALA A 48 5.62 -1.96 -1.93
C ALA A 48 4.98 -3.09 -1.09
N GLU A 49 4.39 -2.77 0.06
CA GLU A 49 3.69 -3.76 0.88
C GLU A 49 2.42 -4.30 0.22
N LEU A 50 1.70 -3.47 -0.53
CA LEU A 50 0.54 -3.94 -1.32
C LEU A 50 0.98 -4.90 -2.42
N GLN A 51 2.08 -4.62 -3.11
CA GLN A 51 2.65 -5.54 -4.10
C GLN A 51 3.05 -6.87 -3.45
N ALA A 52 3.79 -6.84 -2.35
CA ALA A 52 4.17 -8.07 -1.64
C ALA A 52 2.96 -8.88 -1.15
N ALA A 53 1.88 -8.21 -0.74
CA ALA A 53 0.65 -8.88 -0.34
C ALA A 53 -0.07 -9.55 -1.53
N ARG A 54 -0.08 -8.90 -2.71
CA ARG A 54 -0.64 -9.45 -3.94
C ARG A 54 0.16 -10.67 -4.41
N ASP A 55 1.48 -10.58 -4.43
CA ASP A 55 2.36 -11.69 -4.81
C ASP A 55 2.12 -12.94 -3.93
N ALA A 56 1.92 -12.72 -2.62
CA ALA A 56 1.62 -13.80 -1.68
C ALA A 56 0.24 -14.43 -1.93
N LEU A 57 -0.75 -13.64 -2.34
CA LEU A 57 -2.08 -14.13 -2.71
C LEU A 57 -2.03 -14.91 -4.02
N ASP A 58 -1.32 -14.40 -5.03
CA ASP A 58 -1.17 -15.05 -6.33
C ASP A 58 -0.47 -16.41 -6.18
N ALA A 59 0.58 -16.48 -5.34
CA ALA A 59 1.24 -17.74 -5.01
C ALA A 59 0.30 -18.76 -4.34
N LEU A 60 -0.61 -18.30 -3.47
CA LEU A 60 -1.63 -19.15 -2.84
C LEU A 60 -2.62 -19.68 -3.89
N LEU A 61 -3.10 -18.81 -4.78
CA LEU A 61 -4.05 -19.16 -5.83
C LEU A 61 -3.45 -20.15 -6.84
N ALA A 62 -2.20 -19.91 -7.27
CA ALA A 62 -1.47 -20.80 -8.17
C ALA A 62 -1.25 -22.18 -7.54
N ARG A 63 -0.93 -22.26 -6.25
CA ARG A 63 -0.84 -23.55 -5.54
C ARG A 63 -2.17 -24.29 -5.54
N LYS A 64 -3.28 -23.57 -5.33
CA LYS A 64 -4.63 -24.13 -5.29
C LYS A 64 -5.11 -24.62 -6.67
N SER A 65 -4.64 -24.03 -7.77
CA SER A 65 -5.02 -24.48 -9.13
C SER A 65 -4.24 -25.69 -9.64
N MET A 66 -3.15 -26.09 -8.96
CA MET A 66 -2.34 -27.26 -9.33
C MET A 66 -2.73 -28.55 -8.55
N HIS A 67 -3.75 -28.49 -7.69
CA HIS A 67 -4.34 -29.62 -6.96
C HIS A 67 -5.78 -29.81 -7.40
#